data_AF-A0A926HBF4-F1
#
_entry.id   AF-A0A926HBF4-F1
#
_cell.length_a   1.000
_cell.length_b   1.000
_cell.length_c   1.000
_cell.angle_alpha   90.00
_cell.angle_beta   90.00
_cell.angle_gamma   90.00
#
_symmetry.space_group_name_H-M   'P 1'
#
loop_
_entity.id
_entity.type
_entity.pdbx_description
1 polymer ?
#
loop_
_entity_poly.entity_id
_entity_poly.type
_entity_poly.pdbx_seq_one_letter_code
_entity_poly.pdbx_strand_id
1 'polypeptide(L)'
;MLNEKPYLTIDIERRGYGKRYTWLPVDQLTREGFVIDCEHAYVRPQMYDIRPGDIARWREGERLVEASVAQVSYEGERIHVQVEGAHPLPPEAFHP
;
A
#
# COMPACT_ATOMS: atom_id res chain seq x y z
N MET A 1 -2.14 20.83 20.30
CA MET A 1 -1.11 19.86 19.87
C MET A 1 -1.63 19.26 18.57
N LEU A 2 -1.04 19.64 17.43
CA LEU A 2 -1.31 18.96 16.17
C LEU A 2 -0.72 17.56 16.30
N ASN A 3 -1.56 16.54 16.31
CA ASN A 3 -1.11 15.15 16.18
C ASN A 3 -0.50 15.03 14.77
N GLU A 4 0.81 15.20 14.65
CA GLU A 4 1.54 14.86 13.44
C GLU A 4 1.58 13.33 13.32
N LYS A 5 0.49 12.74 12.81
CA LYS A 5 0.55 11.37 12.31
C LYS A 5 1.46 11.38 11.07
N PRO A 6 2.50 10.53 11.00
CA PRO A 6 3.29 10.42 9.78
C PRO A 6 2.38 10.00 8.62
N TYR A 7 2.52 10.64 7.46
CA TYR A 7 1.81 10.23 6.25
C TYR A 7 2.33 8.85 5.82
N LEU A 8 1.50 7.83 5.98
CA LEU A 8 1.80 6.48 5.52
C LEU A 8 1.52 6.43 4.03
N THR A 9 2.50 5.93 3.27
CA THR A 9 2.38 5.81 1.83
C THR A 9 2.88 4.47 1.34
N ILE A 10 2.31 4.00 0.24
CA ILE A 10 2.68 2.75 -0.41
C ILE A 10 2.78 2.94 -1.92
N ASP A 11 3.76 2.29 -2.53
CA ASP A 11 3.85 2.13 -3.97
C ASP A 11 3.23 0.78 -4.35
N ILE A 12 2.46 0.76 -5.43
CA ILE A 12 1.85 -0.46 -5.97
C ILE A 12 2.33 -0.66 -7.40
N GLU A 13 2.89 -1.82 -7.69
CA GLU A 13 3.36 -2.23 -9.02
C GLU A 13 2.69 -3.52 -9.46
N ARG A 14 2.31 -3.61 -10.74
CA ARG A 14 1.80 -4.85 -11.33
C ARG A 14 2.82 -5.40 -12.32
N ARG A 15 3.26 -6.65 -12.12
CA ARG A 15 4.20 -7.31 -13.04
C ARG A 15 3.67 -7.29 -14.47
N GLY A 16 4.51 -6.86 -15.42
CA GLY A 16 4.15 -6.73 -16.84
C GLY A 16 3.34 -5.46 -17.19
N TYR A 17 2.89 -4.68 -16.20
CA TYR A 17 2.16 -3.42 -16.41
C TYR A 17 2.89 -2.20 -15.82
N GLY A 18 3.79 -2.41 -14.85
CA GLY A 18 4.54 -1.36 -14.16
C GLY A 18 3.78 -0.73 -12.99
N LYS A 19 4.18 0.49 -12.60
CA LYS A 19 3.58 1.20 -11.46
C LYS A 19 2.10 1.49 -11.70
N ARG A 20 1.27 1.13 -10.72
CA ARG A 20 -0.16 1.46 -10.65
C ARG A 20 -0.38 2.69 -9.79
N TYR A 21 0.35 2.76 -8.67
CA TYR A 21 0.30 3.88 -7.75
C TYR A 21 1.70 4.19 -7.22
N THR A 22 1.98 5.48 -7.05
CA THR A 22 3.20 5.99 -6.42
C THR A 22 2.78 6.86 -5.25
N TRP A 23 3.37 6.62 -4.09
CA TRP A 23 3.09 7.32 -2.83
C TRP A 23 1.60 7.37 -2.49
N LEU A 24 0.91 6.25 -2.72
CA LEU A 24 -0.51 6.15 -2.40
C LEU A 24 -0.71 6.31 -0.90
N PRO A 25 -1.47 7.32 -0.43
CA PRO A 25 -1.74 7.48 0.98
C PRO A 25 -2.60 6.33 1.50
N VAL A 26 -2.26 5.84 2.69
CA VAL A 26 -3.01 4.80 3.41
C VAL A 26 -3.22 5.25 4.86
N ASP A 27 -4.29 4.79 5.48
CA ASP A 27 -4.69 5.19 6.83
C ASP A 27 -4.08 4.27 7.90
N GLN A 28 -3.86 3.01 7.53
CA GLN A 28 -3.20 2.01 8.35
C GLN A 28 -2.24 1.20 7.50
N LEU A 29 -1.09 0.84 8.07
CA LEU A 29 -0.05 0.06 7.39
C LEU A 29 0.67 -0.81 8.43
N THR A 30 0.69 -2.12 8.17
CA THR A 30 1.43 -3.12 8.95
C THR A 30 2.17 -4.06 7.99
N ARG A 31 2.87 -5.06 8.52
CA ARG A 31 3.53 -6.08 7.68
C ARG A 31 2.56 -7.10 7.09
N GLU A 32 1.32 -7.12 7.57
CA GLU A 32 0.25 -8.03 7.13
C GLU A 32 -0.70 -7.35 6.13
N GLY A 33 -0.66 -6.03 5.99
CA GLY A 33 -1.55 -5.32 5.09
C GLY A 33 -1.63 -3.82 5.29
N PHE A 34 -2.60 -3.21 4.61
CA PHE A 34 -2.92 -1.80 4.74
C PHE A 34 -4.41 -1.54 4.53
N VAL A 35 -4.86 -0.38 5.01
CA VAL A 35 -6.24 0.08 4.88
C VAL A 35 -6.26 1.48 4.27
N ILE A 36 -7.21 1.70 3.37
CA ILE A 36 -7.56 3.03 2.85
C ILE A 36 -8.99 3.31 3.28
N ASP A 37 -9.19 4.38 4.03
CA ASP A 37 -10.50 4.91 4.41
C ASP A 37 -10.91 5.99 3.41
N CYS A 38 -11.98 5.73 2.66
CA CYS A 38 -12.54 6.64 1.68
C CYS A 38 -13.66 7.51 2.28
N GLU A 39 -13.86 7.50 3.60
CA GLU A 39 -14.84 8.36 4.25
C GLU A 39 -14.57 9.84 3.90
N HIS A 40 -15.58 10.51 3.34
CA HIS A 40 -15.51 11.88 2.83
C HIS A 40 -14.57 12.10 1.63
N ALA A 41 -14.00 11.04 1.04
CA ALA A 41 -13.24 11.13 -0.20
C ALA A 41 -14.18 11.15 -1.42
N TYR A 42 -13.75 11.82 -2.49
CA TYR A 42 -14.43 11.74 -3.79
C TYR A 42 -14.20 10.38 -4.48
N VAL A 43 -13.11 9.69 -4.13
CA VAL A 43 -12.74 8.40 -4.71
C VAL A 43 -13.38 7.31 -3.88
N ARG A 44 -14.15 6.43 -4.53
CA ARG A 44 -14.77 5.29 -3.87
C ARG A 44 -13.79 4.10 -3.79
N PRO A 45 -13.95 3.20 -2.81
CA PRO A 45 -13.10 2.01 -2.68
C PRO A 45 -12.93 1.21 -3.98
N GLN A 46 -14.02 1.04 -4.75
CA GLN A 46 -14.01 0.22 -5.96
C GLN A 46 -13.29 0.88 -7.15
N MET A 47 -12.87 2.15 -7.02
CA MET A 47 -12.10 2.87 -8.04
C MET A 47 -10.60 2.59 -7.96
N TYR A 48 -10.13 1.99 -6.87
CA TYR A 48 -8.73 1.58 -6.73
C TYR A 48 -8.48 0.28 -7.48
N ASP A 49 -7.54 0.32 -8.43
CA ASP A 49 -7.10 -0.82 -9.25
C ASP A 49 -5.95 -1.58 -8.57
N ILE A 50 -6.17 -2.01 -7.33
CA ILE A 50 -5.27 -2.90 -6.58
C ILE A 50 -5.81 -4.32 -6.67
N ARG A 51 -4.95 -5.29 -6.99
CA ARG A 51 -5.35 -6.68 -7.22
C ARG A 51 -4.39 -7.66 -6.54
N PRO A 52 -4.87 -8.87 -6.21
CA PRO A 52 -3.98 -9.99 -5.86
C PRO A 52 -2.87 -10.18 -6.91
N GLY A 53 -1.65 -10.36 -6.44
CA GLY A 53 -0.44 -10.48 -7.25
C GLY A 53 0.27 -9.16 -7.57
N ASP A 54 -0.32 -8.01 -7.21
CA ASP A 54 0.39 -6.74 -7.23
C ASP A 54 1.49 -6.73 -6.16
N ILE A 55 2.59 -6.02 -6.41
CA ILE A 55 3.70 -5.82 -5.49
C ILE A 55 3.46 -4.51 -4.75
N ALA A 56 3.48 -4.58 -3.43
CA ALA A 56 3.31 -3.45 -2.53
C ALA A 56 4.66 -3.10 -1.88
N ARG A 57 5.06 -1.82 -1.92
CA ARG A 57 6.30 -1.35 -1.30
C ARG A 57 6.10 -0.12 -0.44
N TRP A 58 6.66 -0.10 0.76
CA TRP A 58 6.58 1.03 1.67
C TRP A 58 7.88 1.22 2.44
N ARG A 59 8.06 2.40 3.04
CA ARG A 59 9.20 2.67 3.90
C ARG A 59 8.90 2.30 5.35
N GLU A 60 9.81 1.56 5.97
CA GLU A 60 9.85 1.29 7.40
C GLU A 60 11.19 1.84 7.95
N GLY A 61 11.15 3.06 8.46
CA GLY A 61 12.35 3.82 8.80
C GLY A 61 13.21 4.11 7.56
N GLU A 62 14.46 3.68 7.58
CA GLU A 62 15.40 3.85 6.46
C GLU A 62 15.33 2.73 5.42
N ARG A 63 14.52 1.69 5.63
CA ARG A 63 14.43 0.52 4.75
C ARG A 63 13.16 0.56 3.90
N LEU A 64 13.29 0.10 2.66
CA LEU A 64 12.14 -0.23 1.83
C LEU A 64 11.72 -1.67 2.15
N VAL A 65 10.42 -1.89 2.32
CA VAL A 65 9.82 -3.22 2.51
C VAL A 65 9.02 -3.55 1.27
N GLU A 66 9.07 -4.81 0.86
CA GLU A 66 8.29 -5.35 -0.26
C GLU A 66 7.43 -6.51 0.22
N ALA A 67 6.19 -6.59 -0.27
CA ALA A 67 5.27 -7.70 -0.07
C ALA A 67 4.41 -7.91 -1.34
N SER A 68 3.80 -9.09 -1.47
CA SER A 68 2.81 -9.37 -2.51
C SER A 68 1.41 -9.16 -1.97
N VAL A 69 0.54 -8.46 -2.70
CA VAL A 69 -0.89 -8.39 -2.39
C VAL A 69 -1.49 -9.79 -2.55
N ALA A 70 -2.08 -10.29 -1.47
CA ALA A 70 -2.71 -11.60 -1.42
C ALA A 70 -4.23 -11.49 -1.60
N GLN A 71 -4.85 -10.53 -0.93
CA GLN A 71 -6.28 -10.31 -0.98
C GLN A 71 -6.63 -8.83 -0.92
N VAL A 72 -7.70 -8.45 -1.63
CA VAL A 72 -8.33 -7.13 -1.55
C VAL A 72 -9.80 -7.34 -1.22
N SER A 73 -10.28 -6.68 -0.19
CA SER A 73 -11.69 -6.68 0.20
C SER A 73 -12.19 -5.25 0.44
N TYR A 74 -13.49 -5.07 0.30
CA TYR A 74 -14.16 -3.79 0.46
C TYR A 74 -15.21 -3.92 1.57
N GLU A 75 -15.12 -3.07 2.58
CA GLU A 75 -16.07 -3.02 3.68
C GLU A 75 -16.61 -1.59 3.82
N GLY A 76 -17.81 -1.35 3.28
CA GLY A 76 -18.37 0.01 3.20
C GLY A 76 -17.47 0.94 2.38
N GLU A 77 -17.03 2.04 3.00
CA GLU A 77 -16.12 3.03 2.42
C GLU A 77 -14.63 2.70 2.66
N ARG A 78 -14.29 1.46 3.02
CA ARG A 78 -12.90 1.06 3.26
C ARG A 78 -12.42 0.01 2.28
N ILE A 79 -11.14 0.11 1.93
CA ILE A 79 -10.39 -0.95 1.26
C ILE A 79 -9.48 -1.60 2.30
N HIS A 80 -9.58 -2.91 2.42
CA HIS A 80 -8.67 -3.73 3.20
C HIS A 80 -7.80 -4.54 2.24
N VAL A 81 -6.49 -4.39 2.35
CA VAL A 81 -5.53 -5.13 1.53
C VAL A 81 -4.66 -5.97 2.45
N GLN A 82 -4.69 -7.28 2.24
CA GLN A 82 -3.77 -8.21 2.88
C GLN A 82 -2.57 -8.46 1.98
N VAL A 83 -1.40 -8.48 2.58
CA VAL A 83 -0.14 -8.78 1.89
C VAL A 83 0.55 -9.97 2.54
N GLU A 84 1.36 -10.67 1.75
CA GLU A 84 2.15 -11.81 2.18
C GLU A 84 3.62 -11.64 1.79
N GLY A 85 4.50 -12.29 2.56
CA GLY A 85 5.92 -12.30 2.27
C GLY A 85 6.61 -10.96 2.49
N ALA A 86 6.12 -10.14 3.42
CA ALA A 86 6.73 -8.84 3.74
C ALA A 86 8.19 -9.00 4.20
N HIS A 87 9.11 -8.42 3.44
CA HIS A 87 10.54 -8.49 3.72
C HIS A 87 11.24 -7.16 3.41
N PRO A 88 12.24 -6.77 4.22
CA PRO A 88 13.04 -5.59 3.93
C PRO A 88 13.91 -5.85 2.70
N LEU A 89 13.94 -4.89 1.79
CA LEU A 89 14.86 -4.87 0.66
C LEU A 89 16.24 -4.38 1.10
N PRO A 90 17.31 -4.78 0.40
CA PRO A 90 18.65 -4.25 0.63
C PRO A 90 18.69 -2.72 0.47
N PRO A 91 19.48 -1.97 1.27
CA PRO A 91 19.55 -0.50 1.18
C PRO A 91 19.98 0.03 -0.19
N GLU A 92 20.76 -0.77 -0.93
CA GLU A 92 21.30 -0.44 -2.25
C GLU A 92 20.37 -0.85 -3.40
N ALA A 93 19.22 -1.47 -3.10
CA ALA A 93 18.32 -1.96 -4.12
C ALA A 93 17.65 -0.78 -4.84
N PHE A 94 18.03 -0.57 -6.11
CA PHE A 94 17.39 0.42 -6.96
C PHE A 94 16.11 -0.18 -7.55
N HIS A 95 14.97 0.41 -7.20
CA HIS A 95 13.67 0.03 -7.75
C HIS A 95 13.12 1.20 -8.57
N PRO A 96 12.99 1.06 -9.91
CA PRO A 96 12.52 2.12 -10.80
C PRO A 96 11.07 2.52 -10.54
#